data_AF-A0A251XK92-F1
#
_entry.id   AF-A0A251XK92-F1
#
_cell.length_a   1.000
_cell.length_b   1.000
_cell.length_c   1.000
_cell.angle_alpha   90.00
_cell.angle_beta   90.00
_cell.angle_gamma   90.00
#
_symmetry.space_group_name_H-M   'P 1'
#
loop_
_entity.id
_entity.type
_entity.pdbx_description
1 polymer ?
#
loop_
_entity_poly.entity_id
_entity_poly.type
_entity_poly.pdbx_seq_one_letter_code
_entity_poly.pdbx_strand_id
1 'polypeptide(L)'
;MAETTFYVVRTGLKLNKDKQIVGNKTELKPNLESLYKDNNLFIASYDEWVDKVLNNPDVQNALKIEVRVADDDDLRENGAKLPQYEAREKIRQADVIATATKLEAKTVMVKFFSEAVTTQEEAKDYLADFDVNAFNFTRWIGEVVAAEAEAGKDFAFSRQAAKALSQAWLASLTTEKKKREIKDGQVYKALEKLAN
;
A
#
# COMPACT_ATOMS: atom_id res chain seq x y z
N MET A 1 -17.74 20.90 -3.52
CA MET A 1 -17.29 19.53 -3.18
C MET A 1 -17.21 18.79 -4.50
N ALA A 2 -16.10 18.11 -4.82
CA ALA A 2 -16.07 17.29 -6.03
C ALA A 2 -17.10 16.17 -5.89
N GLU A 3 -17.99 16.02 -6.86
CA GLU A 3 -18.97 14.92 -6.88
C GLU A 3 -18.23 13.60 -7.05
N THR A 4 -18.58 12.60 -6.23
CA THR A 4 -17.98 11.26 -6.34
C THR A 4 -18.47 10.61 -7.63
N THR A 5 -17.56 10.31 -8.55
CA THR A 5 -17.91 9.55 -9.75
C THR A 5 -18.23 8.11 -9.38
N PHE A 6 -19.41 7.63 -9.78
CA PHE A 6 -19.80 6.24 -9.64
C PHE A 6 -19.66 5.49 -10.96
N TYR A 7 -19.30 4.22 -10.85
CA TYR A 7 -19.15 3.30 -11.97
C TYR A 7 -20.11 2.14 -11.84
N VAL A 8 -20.78 1.81 -12.94
CA VAL A 8 -21.48 0.53 -13.08
C VAL A 8 -20.49 -0.48 -13.60
N VAL A 9 -20.29 -1.55 -12.82
CA VAL A 9 -19.39 -2.64 -13.14
C VAL A 9 -20.21 -3.91 -13.30
N ARG A 10 -20.15 -4.53 -14.48
CA ARG A 10 -20.68 -5.87 -14.71
C ARG A 10 -19.56 -6.87 -14.89
N THR A 11 -19.64 -7.98 -14.16
CA THR A 11 -18.64 -9.05 -14.22
C THR A 11 -19.27 -10.40 -14.53
N GLY A 12 -18.42 -11.37 -14.87
CA GLY A 12 -18.85 -12.73 -15.19
C GLY A 12 -19.65 -12.79 -16.49
N LEU A 13 -19.28 -11.93 -17.45
CA LEU A 13 -19.95 -11.81 -18.72
C LEU A 13 -19.92 -13.14 -19.49
N LYS A 14 -21.11 -13.62 -19.88
CA LYS A 14 -21.29 -14.75 -20.78
C LYS A 14 -22.04 -14.26 -22.02
N LEU A 15 -21.70 -14.82 -23.17
CA LEU A 15 -22.54 -14.67 -24.36
C LEU A 15 -23.77 -15.56 -24.17
N ASN A 16 -24.97 -14.97 -24.24
CA ASN A 16 -26.19 -15.75 -24.38
C ASN A 16 -26.30 -16.32 -25.81
N LYS A 17 -27.35 -17.11 -26.07
CA LYS A 17 -27.59 -17.73 -27.38
C LYS A 17 -27.72 -16.72 -28.52
N ASP A 18 -28.06 -15.47 -28.20
CA ASP A 18 -28.23 -14.36 -29.14
C ASP A 18 -26.98 -13.49 -29.28
N LYS A 19 -25.82 -13.96 -28.77
CA LYS A 19 -24.54 -13.24 -28.73
C LYS A 19 -24.59 -11.91 -27.95
N GLN A 20 -25.58 -11.73 -27.09
CA GLN A 20 -25.59 -10.60 -26.17
C GLN A 20 -24.77 -10.94 -24.93
N ILE A 21 -24.03 -9.94 -24.45
CA ILE A 21 -23.29 -10.00 -23.20
C ILE A 21 -24.30 -9.98 -22.05
N VAL A 22 -24.42 -11.08 -21.30
CA VAL A 22 -25.22 -11.16 -20.08
C VAL A 22 -24.26 -11.23 -18.89
N GLY A 23 -24.25 -10.17 -18.09
CA GLY A 23 -23.52 -10.12 -16.83
C GLY A 23 -24.28 -10.86 -15.73
N ASN A 24 -23.57 -11.63 -14.90
CA ASN A 24 -24.18 -12.32 -13.76
C ASN A 24 -24.32 -11.42 -12.51
N LYS A 25 -23.55 -10.33 -12.46
CA LYS A 25 -23.53 -9.40 -11.33
C LYS A 25 -23.32 -7.98 -11.82
N THR A 26 -24.22 -7.08 -11.44
CA THR A 26 -24.08 -5.63 -11.65
C THR A 26 -23.84 -4.98 -10.30
N GLU A 27 -22.76 -4.22 -10.18
CA GLU A 27 -22.38 -3.51 -8.96
C GLU A 27 -22.16 -2.03 -9.25
N LEU A 28 -22.59 -1.17 -8.34
CA LEU A 28 -22.21 0.24 -8.32
C LEU A 28 -20.97 0.42 -7.45
N LYS A 29 -19.93 1.08 -7.96
CA LYS A 29 -18.68 1.32 -7.23
C LYS A 29 -18.24 2.79 -7.30
N PRO A 30 -17.72 3.37 -6.20
CA PRO A 30 -17.16 4.73 -6.21
C PRO A 30 -15.71 4.78 -6.74
N ASN A 31 -15.06 3.63 -6.91
CA ASN A 31 -13.74 3.50 -7.52
C ASN A 31 -13.58 2.10 -8.13
N LEU A 32 -12.55 1.93 -8.95
CA LEU A 32 -12.27 0.68 -9.66
C LEU A 32 -10.98 0.00 -9.16
N GLU A 33 -10.40 0.42 -8.02
CA GLU A 33 -9.09 -0.06 -7.55
C GLU A 33 -9.06 -1.57 -7.32
N SER A 34 -10.14 -2.13 -6.79
CA SER A 34 -10.24 -3.59 -6.61
C SER A 34 -10.15 -4.30 -7.97
N LEU A 35 -10.82 -3.75 -8.98
CA LEU A 35 -10.84 -4.35 -10.31
C LEU A 35 -9.47 -4.20 -11.01
N TYR A 36 -8.80 -3.06 -10.80
CA TYR A 36 -7.43 -2.85 -11.23
C TYR A 36 -6.46 -3.87 -10.61
N LYS A 37 -6.51 -4.07 -9.29
CA LYS A 37 -5.66 -5.03 -8.57
C LYS A 37 -5.89 -6.48 -9.05
N ASP A 38 -7.14 -6.84 -9.30
CA ASP A 38 -7.51 -8.18 -9.75
C ASP A 38 -7.14 -8.45 -11.22
N ASN A 39 -7.00 -7.38 -12.03
CA ASN A 39 -6.80 -7.46 -13.48
C ASN A 39 -5.59 -6.65 -13.93
N ASN A 40 -4.55 -6.55 -13.11
CA ASN A 40 -3.37 -5.74 -13.39
C ASN A 40 -2.56 -6.35 -14.56
N LEU A 41 -3.05 -6.13 -15.77
CA LEU A 41 -2.44 -6.52 -17.03
C LEU A 41 -1.58 -5.36 -17.52
N PHE A 42 -0.26 -5.42 -17.31
CA PHE A 42 0.78 -4.56 -17.91
C PHE A 42 0.61 -3.02 -17.84
N ILE A 43 -0.51 -2.49 -17.35
CA ILE A 43 -0.78 -1.06 -17.20
C ILE A 43 -0.39 -0.69 -15.76
N ALA A 44 0.71 0.03 -15.60
CA ALA A 44 1.29 0.29 -14.29
C ALA A 44 0.54 1.38 -13.49
N SER A 45 -0.20 2.26 -14.18
CA SER A 45 -0.92 3.37 -13.56
C SER A 45 -2.41 3.06 -13.43
N TYR A 46 -2.96 3.30 -12.24
CA TYR A 46 -4.40 3.18 -12.00
C TYR A 46 -5.20 4.13 -12.90
N ASP A 47 -4.76 5.38 -13.04
CA ASP A 47 -5.47 6.38 -13.86
C ASP A 47 -5.47 6.01 -15.34
N GLU A 48 -4.33 5.50 -15.83
CA GLU A 48 -4.23 4.99 -17.20
C GLU A 48 -5.13 3.76 -17.38
N TRP A 49 -5.17 2.87 -16.40
CA TRP A 49 -6.02 1.70 -16.45
C TRP A 49 -7.52 2.08 -16.45
N VAL A 50 -7.92 3.07 -15.63
CA VAL A 50 -9.31 3.57 -15.60
C VAL A 50 -9.70 4.14 -16.96
N ASP A 51 -8.85 4.99 -17.54
CA ASP A 51 -9.08 5.54 -18.88
C ASP A 51 -9.24 4.42 -19.93
N LYS A 52 -8.32 3.45 -19.93
CA LYS A 52 -8.37 2.32 -20.87
C LYS A 52 -9.61 1.49 -20.69
N VAL A 53 -9.98 1.15 -19.46
CA VAL A 53 -11.17 0.34 -19.20
C VAL A 53 -12.44 1.09 -19.58
N LEU A 54 -12.53 2.40 -19.38
CA LEU A 54 -13.72 3.18 -19.75
C LEU A 54 -13.84 3.40 -21.25
N ASN A 55 -12.72 3.63 -21.94
CA ASN A 55 -12.73 4.12 -23.33
C ASN A 55 -12.32 3.07 -24.36
N ASN A 56 -11.87 1.88 -23.94
CA ASN A 56 -11.45 0.81 -24.84
C ASN A 56 -12.30 -0.48 -24.65
N PRO A 57 -13.27 -0.73 -25.56
CA PRO A 57 -14.08 -1.95 -25.53
C PRO A 57 -13.26 -3.24 -25.62
N ASP A 58 -12.10 -3.23 -26.28
CA ASP A 58 -11.25 -4.43 -26.40
C ASP A 58 -10.65 -4.81 -25.05
N VAL A 59 -10.32 -3.82 -24.21
CA VAL A 59 -9.84 -4.05 -22.84
C VAL A 59 -10.96 -4.64 -21.99
N GLN A 60 -12.17 -4.08 -22.07
CA GLN A 60 -13.35 -4.61 -21.38
C GLN A 60 -13.66 -6.06 -21.80
N ASN A 61 -13.61 -6.34 -23.10
CA ASN A 61 -13.82 -7.68 -23.67
C ASN A 61 -12.74 -8.68 -23.23
N ALA A 62 -11.47 -8.28 -23.27
CA ALA A 62 -10.35 -9.13 -22.83
C ALA A 62 -10.47 -9.50 -21.35
N LEU A 63 -10.91 -8.54 -20.53
CA LEU A 63 -11.14 -8.72 -19.09
C LEU A 63 -12.48 -9.37 -18.75
N LYS A 64 -13.38 -9.53 -19.74
CA LYS A 64 -14.76 -10.01 -19.55
C LYS A 64 -15.52 -9.20 -18.49
N ILE A 65 -15.33 -7.89 -18.52
CA ILE A 65 -16.01 -6.91 -17.69
C ILE A 65 -16.74 -5.91 -18.58
N GLU A 66 -17.77 -5.27 -18.04
CA GLU A 66 -18.34 -4.05 -18.62
C GLU A 66 -18.22 -2.96 -17.57
N VAL A 67 -17.63 -1.82 -17.94
CA VAL A 67 -17.47 -0.69 -17.04
C VAL A 67 -17.91 0.58 -17.75
N ARG A 68 -18.79 1.33 -17.09
CA ARG A 68 -19.21 2.65 -17.54
C ARG A 68 -19.43 3.57 -16.35
N VAL A 69 -19.44 4.87 -16.61
CA VAL A 69 -19.92 5.86 -15.64
C VAL A 69 -21.41 5.63 -15.40
N ALA A 70 -21.83 5.70 -14.14
CA ALA A 70 -23.22 5.60 -13.74
C ALA A 70 -24.01 6.81 -14.24
N ASP A 71 -25.20 6.57 -14.77
CA ASP A 71 -26.13 7.62 -15.18
C ASP A 71 -27.10 7.97 -14.04
N ASP A 72 -27.95 8.98 -14.26
CA ASP A 72 -28.93 9.44 -13.27
C ASP A 72 -29.92 8.35 -12.87
N ASP A 73 -30.25 7.43 -13.77
CA ASP A 73 -31.16 6.33 -13.49
C ASP A 73 -30.50 5.29 -12.57
N ASP A 74 -29.24 4.92 -12.82
CA ASP A 74 -28.47 4.02 -11.95
C ASP A 74 -28.32 4.60 -10.53
N LEU A 75 -28.04 5.91 -10.45
CA LEU A 75 -27.89 6.63 -9.19
C LEU A 75 -29.22 6.66 -8.43
N ARG A 76 -30.33 6.93 -9.12
CA ARG A 76 -31.68 6.93 -8.54
C ARG A 76 -32.06 5.55 -8.02
N GLU A 77 -31.84 4.50 -8.79
CA GLU A 77 -32.11 3.10 -8.38
C GLU A 77 -31.30 2.69 -7.14
N ASN A 78 -30.09 3.24 -7.00
CA ASN A 78 -29.19 2.97 -5.87
C ASN A 78 -29.20 4.07 -4.80
N GLY A 79 -30.12 5.04 -4.87
CA GLY A 79 -30.08 6.28 -4.08
C GLY A 79 -29.95 6.06 -2.57
N ALA A 80 -30.62 5.04 -2.03
CA ALA A 80 -30.55 4.69 -0.61
C ALA A 80 -29.17 4.20 -0.14
N LYS A 81 -28.35 3.68 -1.07
CA LYS A 81 -27.00 3.15 -0.80
C LYS A 81 -25.90 4.14 -1.12
N LEU A 82 -26.15 5.15 -1.96
CA LEU A 82 -25.15 6.15 -2.33
C LEU A 82 -24.44 6.78 -1.13
N PRO A 83 -25.12 7.24 -0.06
CA PRO A 83 -24.44 7.82 1.10
C PRO A 83 -23.49 6.85 1.80
N GLN A 84 -23.80 5.54 1.81
CA GLN A 84 -22.92 4.53 2.39
C GLN A 84 -21.66 4.32 1.54
N TYR A 85 -21.80 4.31 0.21
CA TYR A 85 -20.65 4.22 -0.69
C TYR A 85 -19.75 5.46 -0.59
N GLU A 86 -20.33 6.66 -0.52
CA GLU A 86 -19.57 7.90 -0.32
C GLU A 86 -18.84 7.93 1.02
N ALA A 87 -19.51 7.52 2.11
CA ALA A 87 -18.89 7.46 3.42
C ALA A 87 -17.72 6.46 3.44
N ARG A 88 -17.90 5.29 2.83
CA ARG A 88 -16.82 4.29 2.70
C ARG A 88 -15.65 4.80 1.87
N GLU A 89 -15.93 5.51 0.77
CA GLU A 89 -14.89 6.11 -0.06
C GLU A 89 -14.12 7.20 0.69
N LYS A 90 -14.80 8.05 1.47
CA LYS A 90 -14.15 9.04 2.34
C LYS A 90 -13.23 8.39 3.36
N ILE A 91 -13.65 7.29 3.99
CA ILE A 91 -12.80 6.53 4.92
C ILE A 91 -11.55 6.01 4.18
N ARG A 92 -11.75 5.38 3.02
CA ARG A 92 -10.64 4.86 2.20
C ARG A 92 -9.64 5.95 1.83
N GLN A 93 -10.11 7.10 1.38
CA GLN A 93 -9.24 8.24 1.02
C GLN A 93 -8.47 8.74 2.25
N ALA A 94 -9.12 8.84 3.40
CA ALA A 94 -8.45 9.21 4.66
C ALA A 94 -7.37 8.19 5.04
N ASP A 95 -7.64 6.89 4.89
CA ASP A 95 -6.67 5.82 5.17
C ASP A 95 -5.48 5.84 4.21
N VAL A 96 -5.70 6.11 2.92
CA VAL A 96 -4.63 6.26 1.91
C VAL A 96 -3.73 7.43 2.28
N ILE A 97 -4.31 8.59 2.58
CA ILE A 97 -3.56 9.79 3.00
C ILE A 97 -2.79 9.49 4.29
N ALA A 98 -3.44 8.92 5.30
CA ALA A 98 -2.79 8.59 6.57
C ALA A 98 -1.64 7.59 6.39
N THR A 99 -1.79 6.61 5.50
CA THR A 99 -0.74 5.64 5.18
C THR A 99 0.44 6.31 4.50
N ALA A 100 0.19 7.14 3.49
CA ALA A 100 1.23 7.88 2.78
C ALA A 100 1.98 8.84 3.72
N THR A 101 1.27 9.63 4.53
CA THR A 101 1.87 10.54 5.52
C THR A 101 2.69 9.80 6.57
N LYS A 102 2.21 8.65 7.05
CA LYS A 102 2.99 7.81 7.99
C LYS A 102 4.26 7.27 7.33
N LEU A 103 4.18 6.83 6.08
CA LEU A 103 5.35 6.34 5.35
C LEU A 103 6.38 7.46 5.14
N GLU A 104 5.94 8.65 4.75
CA GLU A 104 6.82 9.82 4.59
C GLU A 104 7.53 10.17 5.90
N ALA A 105 6.79 10.24 7.03
CA ALA A 105 7.38 10.49 8.34
C ALA A 105 8.41 9.42 8.73
N LYS A 106 8.10 8.14 8.49
CA LYS A 106 9.04 7.03 8.71
C LYS A 106 10.28 7.16 7.84
N THR A 107 10.12 7.51 6.56
CA THR A 107 11.25 7.75 5.65
C THR A 107 12.16 8.86 6.17
N VAL A 108 11.61 9.97 6.66
CA VAL A 108 12.39 11.06 7.25
C VAL A 108 13.18 10.56 8.46
N MET A 109 12.53 9.84 9.38
CA MET A 109 13.20 9.32 10.58
C MET A 109 14.28 8.29 10.27
N VAL A 110 14.04 7.39 9.31
CA VAL A 110 15.02 6.38 8.87
C VAL A 110 16.21 7.05 8.19
N LYS A 111 15.95 8.05 7.35
CA LYS A 111 17.00 8.83 6.70
C LYS A 111 17.85 9.58 7.73
N PHE A 112 17.22 10.31 8.65
CA PHE A 112 17.95 11.04 9.68
C PHE A 112 18.77 10.08 10.56
N PHE A 113 18.19 8.95 10.97
CA PHE A 113 18.92 7.90 11.70
C PHE A 113 20.14 7.42 10.92
N SER A 114 20.00 7.14 9.61
CA SER A 114 21.13 6.69 8.80
C SER A 114 22.26 7.72 8.70
N GLU A 115 21.96 9.01 8.75
CA GLU A 115 22.91 10.11 8.64
C GLU A 115 23.55 10.47 9.99
N ALA A 116 22.79 10.42 11.08
CA ALA A 116 23.21 10.86 12.40
C ALA A 116 23.82 9.74 13.25
N VAL A 117 23.48 8.48 12.98
CA VAL A 117 23.87 7.34 13.81
C VAL A 117 24.98 6.54 13.14
N THR A 118 26.16 6.57 13.75
CA THR A 118 27.35 5.82 13.33
C THR A 118 27.81 4.83 14.38
N THR A 119 27.36 4.99 15.63
CA THR A 119 27.72 4.16 16.78
C THR A 119 26.49 3.56 17.48
N GLN A 120 26.74 2.61 18.38
CA GLN A 120 25.69 1.95 19.16
C GLN A 120 25.02 2.88 20.16
N GLU A 121 25.81 3.68 20.87
CA GLU A 121 25.32 4.64 21.87
C GLU A 121 24.40 5.66 21.20
N GLU A 122 24.82 6.21 20.06
CA GLU A 122 23.98 7.10 19.25
C GLU A 122 22.66 6.44 18.83
N ALA A 123 22.68 5.16 18.46
CA ALA A 123 21.46 4.44 18.09
C ALA A 123 20.50 4.29 19.26
N LYS A 124 21.02 3.98 20.45
CA LYS A 124 20.22 3.82 21.66
C LYS A 124 19.63 5.15 22.13
N ASP A 125 20.44 6.20 22.12
CA ASP A 125 20.04 7.55 22.53
C ASP A 125 18.99 8.10 21.56
N TYR A 126 19.20 7.94 20.25
CA TYR A 126 18.21 8.32 19.25
C TYR A 126 16.86 7.65 19.47
N LEU A 127 16.85 6.33 19.66
CA LEU A 127 15.60 5.58 19.88
C LEU A 127 14.90 6.01 21.18
N ALA A 128 15.65 6.34 22.23
CA ALA A 128 15.11 6.84 23.49
C ALA A 128 14.52 8.25 23.34
N ASP A 129 15.23 9.16 22.67
CA ASP A 129 14.82 10.56 22.48
C ASP A 129 13.50 10.69 21.71
N PHE A 130 13.24 9.76 20.79
CA PHE A 130 12.02 9.74 19.99
C PHE A 130 10.95 8.77 20.49
N ASP A 131 11.15 8.14 21.67
CA ASP A 131 10.24 7.13 22.26
C ASP A 131 9.87 6.01 21.26
N VAL A 132 10.87 5.54 20.50
CA VAL A 132 10.71 4.47 19.52
C VAL A 132 11.50 3.25 19.95
N ASN A 133 10.83 2.11 20.09
CA ASN A 133 11.56 0.86 20.30
C ASN A 133 12.16 0.32 18.99
N ALA A 134 13.32 -0.35 19.10
CA ALA A 134 14.04 -0.89 17.95
C ALA A 134 13.25 -1.93 17.12
N PHE A 135 12.28 -2.65 17.71
CA PHE A 135 11.39 -3.54 16.96
C PHE A 135 10.51 -2.76 15.98
N ASN A 136 9.88 -1.68 16.44
CA ASN A 136 9.05 -0.81 15.62
C ASN A 136 9.92 -0.08 14.58
N PHE A 137 11.10 0.39 14.97
CA PHE A 137 12.02 1.06 14.05
C PHE A 137 12.50 0.12 12.94
N THR A 138 12.79 -1.15 13.26
CA THR A 138 13.11 -2.18 12.26
C THR A 138 11.99 -2.36 11.24
N ARG A 139 10.73 -2.38 11.70
CA ARG A 139 9.57 -2.45 10.80
C ARG A 139 9.49 -1.23 9.89
N TRP A 140 9.79 -0.04 10.41
CA TRP A 140 9.82 1.18 9.61
C TRP A 140 10.89 1.13 8.53
N ILE A 141 12.10 0.66 8.85
CA ILE A 141 13.16 0.44 7.85
C ILE A 141 12.65 -0.52 6.75
N GLY A 142 12.01 -1.63 7.12
CA GLY A 142 11.46 -2.59 6.16
C GLY A 142 10.37 -1.99 5.24
N GLU A 143 9.47 -1.18 5.79
CA GLU A 143 8.44 -0.48 5.02
C GLU A 143 9.04 0.56 4.06
N VAL A 144 10.08 1.29 4.49
CA VAL A 144 10.79 2.25 3.65
C VAL A 144 11.54 1.55 2.52
N VAL A 145 12.21 0.42 2.79
CA VAL A 145 12.85 -0.40 1.76
C VAL A 145 11.84 -0.89 0.72
N ALA A 146 10.67 -1.35 1.15
CA ALA A 146 9.62 -1.78 0.22
C ALA A 146 9.16 -0.62 -0.68
N ALA A 147 8.97 0.57 -0.12
CA ALA A 147 8.59 1.76 -0.88
C ALA A 147 9.69 2.23 -1.85
N GLU A 148 10.97 2.13 -1.47
CA GLU A 148 12.09 2.41 -2.37
C GLU A 148 12.15 1.43 -3.54
N ALA A 149 11.84 0.15 -3.30
CA ALA A 149 11.81 -0.88 -4.34
C ALA A 149 10.71 -0.59 -5.36
N GLU A 150 9.52 -0.24 -4.90
CA GLU A 150 8.39 0.16 -5.75
C GLU A 150 8.72 1.43 -6.57
N ALA A 151 9.49 2.35 -6.01
CA ALA A 151 9.91 3.58 -6.67
C ALA A 151 11.16 3.42 -7.56
N GLY A 152 11.78 2.24 -7.62
CA GLY A 152 13.02 2.00 -8.38
C GLY A 152 14.24 2.78 -7.87
N LYS A 153 14.29 3.12 -6.57
CA LYS A 153 15.37 3.91 -5.97
C LYS A 153 16.49 3.02 -5.43
N ASP A 154 17.71 3.56 -5.39
CA ASP A 154 18.83 2.92 -4.71
C ASP A 154 18.63 2.96 -3.18
N PHE A 155 18.56 1.78 -2.56
CA PHE A 155 18.33 1.55 -1.12
C PHE A 155 19.46 2.03 -0.18
N ALA A 156 20.19 3.09 -0.53
CA ALA A 156 21.45 3.43 0.10
C ALA A 156 21.29 3.78 1.60
N PHE A 157 20.38 4.70 1.92
CA PHE A 157 20.19 5.16 3.30
C PHE A 157 19.45 4.13 4.16
N SER A 158 18.46 3.43 3.61
CA SER A 158 17.76 2.36 4.33
C SER A 158 18.67 1.18 4.67
N ARG A 159 19.60 0.81 3.77
CA ARG A 159 20.65 -0.20 4.07
C ARG A 159 21.61 0.28 5.15
N GLN A 160 21.99 1.56 5.14
CA GLN A 160 22.83 2.14 6.18
C GLN A 160 22.12 2.14 7.55
N ALA A 161 20.84 2.53 7.59
CA ALA A 161 20.02 2.44 8.80
C ALA A 161 19.91 1.00 9.32
N ALA A 162 19.68 0.03 8.43
CA ALA A 162 19.61 -1.39 8.80
C ALA A 162 20.93 -1.89 9.43
N LYS A 163 22.08 -1.48 8.86
CA LYS A 163 23.41 -1.82 9.39
C LYS A 163 23.66 -1.21 10.77
N ALA A 164 23.42 0.09 10.91
CA ALA A 164 23.62 0.79 12.18
C ALA A 164 22.73 0.20 13.29
N LEU A 165 21.46 -0.10 12.98
CA LEU A 165 20.55 -0.72 13.94
C LEU A 165 20.93 -2.16 14.29
N SER A 166 21.38 -2.96 13.31
CA SER A 166 21.84 -4.34 13.53
C SER A 166 23.06 -4.39 14.45
N GLN A 167 24.03 -3.50 14.24
CA GLN A 167 25.22 -3.36 15.09
C GLN A 167 24.84 -2.96 16.52
N ALA A 168 23.94 -1.99 16.68
CA ALA A 168 23.45 -1.58 17.99
C ALA A 168 22.71 -2.71 18.73
N TRP A 169 21.90 -3.49 18.00
CA TRP A 169 21.14 -4.62 18.53
C TRP A 169 22.03 -5.76 19.00
N LEU A 170 22.98 -6.21 18.17
CA LEU A 170 23.94 -7.27 18.53
C LEU A 170 24.71 -6.95 19.81
N ALA A 171 25.16 -5.72 19.95
CA ALA A 171 25.93 -5.31 21.11
C ALA A 171 25.05 -5.19 22.38
N SER A 172 23.77 -4.82 22.27
CA SER A 172 22.82 -4.91 23.40
C SER A 172 22.53 -6.35 23.85
N LEU A 173 22.52 -7.32 22.92
CA LEU A 173 22.35 -8.74 23.24
C LEU A 173 23.55 -9.32 24.01
N THR A 174 24.75 -8.77 23.83
CA THR A 174 25.94 -9.17 24.60
C THR A 174 25.91 -8.72 26.05
N THR A 175 25.16 -7.66 26.36
CA THR A 175 24.99 -7.13 27.73
C THR A 175 23.81 -7.77 28.47
N GLU A 176 22.72 -8.13 27.78
CA GLU A 176 21.56 -8.81 28.36
C GLU A 176 21.47 -10.31 28.01
N LYS A 177 22.57 -11.05 28.15
CA LYS A 177 22.55 -12.53 28.15
C LYS A 177 21.60 -13.04 29.23
N LYS A 178 20.29 -13.23 28.94
CA LYS A 178 19.43 -14.36 29.37
C LYS A 178 17.89 -14.24 29.24
N LYS A 179 17.25 -13.18 28.69
CA LYS A 179 15.76 -13.09 28.85
C LYS A 179 14.83 -13.06 27.62
N ARG A 180 15.27 -13.00 26.36
CA ARG A 180 14.31 -12.89 25.22
C ARG A 180 14.70 -13.64 23.93
N GLU A 181 14.97 -14.94 24.04
CA GLU A 181 15.56 -15.73 22.95
C GLU A 181 14.61 -16.19 21.81
N ILE A 182 13.44 -15.59 21.59
CA ILE A 182 12.54 -16.01 20.48
C ILE A 182 12.06 -14.85 19.59
N LYS A 183 11.71 -13.68 20.14
CA LYS A 183 11.34 -12.50 19.33
C LYS A 183 12.57 -11.78 18.77
N ASP A 184 13.66 -11.72 19.52
CA ASP A 184 14.81 -10.88 19.19
C ASP A 184 15.70 -11.50 18.10
N GLY A 185 15.69 -12.83 17.96
CA GLY A 185 16.37 -13.52 16.86
C GLY A 185 15.69 -13.35 15.49
N GLN A 186 14.38 -13.10 15.46
CA GLN A 186 13.66 -12.81 14.21
C GLN A 186 13.95 -11.39 13.71
N VAL A 187 14.04 -10.42 14.63
CA VAL A 187 14.41 -9.02 14.32
C VAL A 187 15.81 -8.95 13.74
N TYR A 188 16.77 -9.60 14.39
CA TYR A 188 18.15 -9.61 13.93
C TYR A 188 18.30 -10.23 12.53
N LYS A 189 17.70 -11.41 12.29
CA LYS A 189 17.71 -12.04 10.96
C LYS A 189 17.04 -11.17 9.88
N ALA A 190 15.99 -10.43 10.24
CA ALA A 190 15.35 -9.50 9.31
C ALA A 190 16.29 -8.32 8.98
N LEU A 191 17.00 -7.77 9.97
CA LEU A 191 17.97 -6.69 9.76
C LEU A 191 19.18 -7.13 8.93
N GLU A 192 19.75 -8.31 9.20
CA GLU A 192 20.83 -8.87 8.36
C GLU A 192 20.40 -9.05 6.91
N LYS A 193 19.16 -9.50 6.68
CA LYS A 193 18.63 -9.66 5.32
C LYS A 193 18.43 -8.32 4.62
N LEU A 194 18.03 -7.28 5.35
CA LEU A 194 17.87 -5.93 4.78
C LEU A 194 19.22 -5.21 4.55
N ALA A 195 20.26 -5.60 5.27
CA ALA A 195 21.58 -4.98 5.21
C ALA A 195 22.48 -5.50 4.06
N ASN A 196 22.20 -6.69 3.54
CA ASN A 196 22.94 -7.38 2.47
C ASN A 196 22.20 -7.29 1.14
#